data_AF-A0A075GNE0-F1
#
_entry.id   AF-A0A075GNE0-F1
#
_cell.length_a   1.000
_cell.length_b   1.000
_cell.length_c   1.000
_cell.angle_alpha   90.00
_cell.angle_beta   90.00
_cell.angle_gamma   90.00
#
_symmetry.space_group_name_H-M   'P 1'
#
loop_
_entity.id
_entity.type
_entity.pdbx_description
1 polymer ?
#
loop_
_entity_poly.entity_id
_entity_poly.type
_entity_poly.pdbx_seq_one_letter_code
_entity_poly.pdbx_strand_id
1 'polypeptide(L)'
;MGNKLSELRELKEMYEIRLKSDNVDKSLKDHYQTMLDTINEKIENNQIFRRYFNGRLDKSEVCPSCDKEMSSHEKDQALQCMRNFVEKGS
;
A
#
# COMPACT_ATOMS: atom_id res chain seq x y z
N MET A 1 0.74 15.17 -1.17
CA MET A 1 -0.59 15.00 -0.56
C MET A 1 -0.76 13.50 -0.38
N GLY A 2 -0.59 12.98 0.83
CA GLY A 2 -0.68 11.54 1.07
C GLY A 2 -2.13 11.08 0.91
N ASN A 3 -2.40 10.22 -0.08
CA ASN A 3 -3.75 9.70 -0.30
C ASN A 3 -4.19 8.87 0.91
N LYS A 4 -5.38 9.17 1.44
CA LYS A 4 -5.98 8.37 2.52
C LYS A 4 -6.24 6.95 2.02
N LEU A 5 -6.21 5.97 2.92
CA LEU A 5 -6.46 4.56 2.56
C LEU A 5 -7.81 4.36 1.85
N SER A 6 -8.81 5.19 2.13
CA SER A 6 -10.10 5.22 1.41
C SER A 6 -9.92 5.65 -0.05
N GLU A 7 -9.19 6.73 -0.30
CA GLU A 7 -8.91 7.26 -1.64
C GLU A 7 -8.10 6.24 -2.48
N LEU A 8 -7.16 5.51 -1.86
CA LEU A 8 -6.45 4.42 -2.52
C LEU A 8 -7.39 3.27 -2.94
N ARG A 9 -8.40 2.96 -2.13
CA ARG A 9 -9.40 1.91 -2.45
C ARG A 9 -10.33 2.36 -3.58
N GLU A 10 -10.79 3.60 -3.55
CA GLU A 10 -11.59 4.19 -4.62
C GLU A 10 -10.81 4.23 -5.95
N LEU A 11 -9.54 4.61 -5.88
CA LEU A 11 -8.65 4.64 -7.04
C LEU A 11 -8.40 3.24 -7.60
N LYS A 12 -8.22 2.24 -6.73
CA LYS A 12 -8.14 0.82 -7.12
C LYS A 12 -9.38 0.38 -7.89
N GLU A 13 -10.56 0.61 -7.32
CA GLU A 13 -11.83 0.21 -7.93
C GLU A 13 -12.03 0.86 -9.31
N MET A 14 -11.67 2.14 -9.43
CA MET A 14 -11.72 2.87 -10.70
C MET A 14 -10.83 2.23 -11.78
N TYR A 15 -9.59 1.87 -11.46
CA TYR A 15 -8.70 1.22 -12.43
C TYR A 15 -9.13 -0.22 -12.77
N GLU A 16 -9.66 -0.98 -11.80
CA GLU A 16 -10.23 -2.32 -12.05
C GLU A 16 -11.43 -2.26 -13.01
N ILE A 17 -12.31 -1.27 -12.86
CA ILE A 17 -13.44 -1.04 -13.78
C ILE A 17 -12.93 -0.70 -15.18
N ARG A 18 -11.93 0.18 -15.29
CA ARG A 18 -11.34 0.56 -16.59
C ARG A 18 -10.68 -0.62 -17.29
N LEU A 19 -9.95 -1.48 -16.57
CA LEU A 19 -9.32 -2.69 -17.13
C LEU A 19 -10.31 -3.70 -17.70
N LYS A 20 -11.51 -3.78 -17.10
CA LYS A 20 -12.62 -4.63 -17.57
C LYS A 20 -13.33 -4.07 -18.81
N SER A 21 -13.01 -2.86 -19.26
CA SER A 21 -13.60 -2.29 -20.47
C SER A 21 -12.96 -2.87 -21.74
N ASP A 22 -13.79 -3.31 -22.67
CA ASP A 22 -13.38 -3.91 -23.93
C ASP A 22 -12.69 -2.93 -24.90
N ASN A 23 -12.82 -1.62 -24.66
CA ASN A 23 -12.29 -0.55 -25.53
C ASN A 23 -10.89 -0.03 -25.14
N VAL A 24 -10.19 -0.70 -24.21
CA VAL A 24 -8.87 -0.27 -23.74
C VAL A 24 -7.78 -0.97 -24.55
N ASP A 25 -6.92 -0.19 -25.21
CA ASP A 25 -5.77 -0.72 -25.94
C ASP A 25 -4.75 -1.38 -24.98
N LYS A 26 -3.84 -2.19 -25.54
CA LYS A 26 -2.86 -2.95 -24.75
C LYS A 26 -1.95 -2.04 -23.90
N SER A 27 -1.47 -0.93 -24.45
CA SER A 27 -0.59 0.01 -23.74
C SER A 27 -1.30 0.65 -22.55
N LEU A 28 -2.59 0.96 -22.71
CA LEU A 28 -3.39 1.56 -21.67
C LEU A 28 -3.78 0.53 -20.59
N LYS A 29 -4.00 -0.74 -20.96
CA LYS A 29 -4.16 -1.85 -20.01
C LYS A 29 -2.91 -2.07 -19.18
N ASP A 30 -1.74 -2.10 -19.81
CA ASP A 30 -0.45 -2.27 -19.12
C ASP A 30 -0.21 -1.11 -18.13
N HIS A 31 -0.56 0.12 -18.53
CA HIS A 31 -0.51 1.28 -17.65
C HIS A 31 -1.46 1.16 -16.45
N TYR A 32 -2.72 0.80 -16.67
CA TYR A 32 -3.68 0.62 -15.57
C TYR A 32 -3.29 -0.53 -14.63
N GLN A 33 -2.72 -1.60 -15.15
CA GLN A 33 -2.21 -2.70 -14.34
C GLN A 33 -1.04 -2.23 -13.45
N THR A 34 -0.10 -1.48 -14.01
CA THR A 34 1.02 -0.90 -13.25
C THR A 34 0.52 0.02 -12.12
N MET A 35 -0.50 0.83 -12.40
CA MET A 35 -1.12 1.69 -11.39
C MET A 35 -1.84 0.87 -10.30
N LEU A 36 -2.54 -0.21 -10.67
CA LEU A 36 -3.16 -1.12 -9.70
C LEU A 36 -2.15 -1.80 -8.81
N ASP A 37 -1.04 -2.30 -9.38
CA ASP A 37 0.00 -2.98 -8.62
C ASP A 37 0.62 -2.03 -7.59
N THR A 38 0.89 -0.79 -8.00
CA THR A 38 1.37 0.29 -7.10
C THR A 38 0.38 0.58 -5.98
N ILE A 39 -0.93 0.63 -6.28
CA ILE A 39 -1.97 0.90 -5.28
C ILE A 39 -2.12 -0.29 -4.33
N ASN A 40 -2.08 -1.52 -4.85
CA ASN A 40 -2.16 -2.74 -4.05
C ASN A 40 -1.00 -2.81 -3.06
N GLU A 41 0.22 -2.55 -3.52
CA GLU A 41 1.42 -2.50 -2.68
C GLU A 41 1.27 -1.45 -1.57
N LYS A 42 0.78 -0.23 -1.90
CA LYS A 42 0.52 0.81 -0.88
C LYS A 42 -0.55 0.40 0.15
N ILE A 43 -1.59 -0.32 -0.29
CA ILE A 43 -2.63 -0.84 0.60
C ILE A 43 -2.06 -1.93 1.51
N GLU A 44 -1.30 -2.87 0.96
CA GLU A 44 -0.69 -3.98 1.69
C GLU A 44 0.29 -3.48 2.75
N ASN A 45 1.17 -2.55 2.38
CA ASN A 45 2.10 -1.89 3.29
C ASN A 45 1.39 -1.17 4.46
N ASN A 46 0.25 -0.53 4.19
CA ASN A 46 -0.60 0.03 5.26
C ASN A 46 -1.20 -1.06 6.16
N GLN A 47 -1.53 -2.23 5.61
CA GLN A 47 -2.05 -3.33 6.42
C GLN A 47 -0.98 -3.92 7.33
N ILE A 48 0.30 -3.95 6.94
CA ILE A 48 1.41 -4.39 7.79
C ILE A 48 1.46 -3.58 9.08
N PHE A 49 1.43 -2.25 8.99
CA PHE A 49 1.39 -1.39 10.19
C PHE A 49 0.14 -1.65 11.03
N ARG A 50 -1.04 -1.83 10.42
CA ARG A 50 -2.26 -2.19 11.17
C ARG A 50 -2.13 -3.55 11.87
N ARG A 51 -1.57 -4.57 11.21
CA ARG A 51 -1.33 -5.90 11.81
C ARG A 51 -0.39 -5.80 13.00
N TYR A 52 0.69 -5.02 12.87
CA TYR A 52 1.61 -4.70 13.97
C TYR A 52 0.90 -4.11 15.19
N PHE A 53 0.17 -3.00 15.01
CA PHE A 53 -0.49 -2.32 16.13
C PHE A 53 -1.63 -3.13 16.75
N ASN A 54 -2.27 -4.01 15.98
CA ASN A 54 -3.29 -4.93 16.47
C ASN A 54 -2.73 -6.21 17.10
N GLY A 55 -1.40 -6.38 17.14
CA GLY A 55 -0.76 -7.60 17.67
C GLY A 55 -1.01 -8.85 16.83
N ARG A 56 -1.38 -8.70 15.55
CA ARG A 56 -1.63 -9.78 14.58
C ARG A 56 -0.54 -9.84 13.51
N LEU A 57 0.67 -9.44 13.87
CA LEU A 57 1.82 -9.47 12.97
C LEU A 57 2.30 -10.90 12.80
N ASP A 58 2.49 -11.32 11.56
CA ASP A 58 3.18 -12.58 11.28
C ASP A 58 4.69 -12.41 11.47
N LYS A 59 5.40 -13.48 11.84
CA LYS A 59 6.82 -13.38 12.26
C LYS A 59 7.79 -12.94 11.16
N SER A 60 7.36 -12.91 9.90
CA SER A 60 8.17 -12.60 8.73
C SER A 60 7.82 -11.28 8.04
N GLU A 61 7.01 -10.43 8.67
CA GLU A 61 6.59 -9.16 8.06
C GLU A 61 7.71 -8.11 8.11
N VAL A 62 8.01 -7.49 6.97
CA VAL A 62 9.06 -6.47 6.82
C VAL A 62 8.42 -5.08 6.83
N CYS A 63 9.10 -4.13 7.47
CA CYS A 63 8.66 -2.75 7.56
C CYS A 63 8.80 -2.06 6.19
N PRO A 64 7.70 -1.60 5.57
CA PRO A 64 7.75 -1.00 4.24
C PRO A 64 8.36 0.41 4.21
N SER A 65 8.78 0.95 5.36
CA SER A 65 9.48 2.24 5.43
C SER A 65 11.00 2.12 5.60
N CYS A 66 11.50 0.99 6.10
CA CYS A 66 12.92 0.87 6.48
C CYS A 66 13.53 -0.51 6.21
N ASP A 67 12.75 -1.42 5.59
CA ASP A 67 13.13 -2.76 5.16
C ASP A 67 13.67 -3.69 6.26
N LYS A 68 13.41 -3.35 7.53
CA LYS A 68 13.72 -4.20 8.69
C LYS A 68 12.50 -5.00 9.11
N GLU A 69 12.71 -6.15 9.77
CA GLU A 69 11.59 -6.90 10.34
C GLU A 69 10.74 -6.04 11.28
N MET A 70 9.42 -6.10 11.11
CA MET A 70 8.47 -5.40 11.98
C MET A 70 8.52 -5.92 13.41
N SER A 71 8.92 -7.17 13.62
CA SER A 71 9.20 -7.79 14.94
C SER A 71 10.26 -7.01 15.74
N SER A 72 11.20 -6.37 15.06
CA SER A 72 12.33 -5.64 15.66
C SER A 72 11.99 -4.19 15.99
N HIS A 73 10.80 -3.72 15.63
CA HIS A 73 10.37 -2.36 15.92
C HIS A 73 9.76 -2.26 17.30
N GLU A 74 10.13 -1.21 18.05
CA GLU A 74 9.31 -0.72 19.15
C GLU A 74 8.10 0.06 18.62
N LYS A 75 7.07 0.24 19.46
CA LYS A 75 5.83 0.93 19.06
C LYS A 75 6.08 2.32 18.48
N ASP A 76 6.98 3.09 19.07
CA ASP A 76 7.31 4.44 18.61
C ASP A 76 8.07 4.43 17.28
N GLN A 77 8.96 3.46 17.09
CA GLN A 77 9.68 3.26 15.83
C GLN A 77 8.73 2.84 14.71
N ALA A 78 7.80 1.92 14.99
CA ALA A 78 6.76 1.51 14.04
C ALA A 78 5.83 2.69 13.69
N LEU A 79 5.50 3.55 14.65
CA LEU A 79 4.68 4.74 14.43
C LEU A 79 5.39 5.76 13.53
N GLN A 80 6.69 6.00 13.77
CA GLN A 80 7.51 6.85 12.91
C GLN A 80 7.62 6.28 11.50
N CYS A 81 7.85 4.97 11.36
CA CYS A 81 7.89 4.30 10.06
C CYS A 81 6.56 4.43 9.31
N MET A 82 5.43 4.26 9.99
CA MET A 82 4.10 4.45 9.41
C MET A 82 3.91 5.90 8.93
N ARG A 83 4.29 6.90 9.75
CA ARG A 83 4.21 8.32 9.36
C ARG A 83 5.08 8.62 8.15
N ASN A 84 6.33 8.19 8.19
CA ASN A 84 7.28 8.34 7.08
C ASN A 84 6.75 7.67 5.81
N PHE A 85 6.14 6.49 5.92
CA PHE A 85 5.53 5.80 4.79
C PHE A 85 4.37 6.60 4.17
N VAL A 86 3.49 7.15 5.02
CA VAL A 86 2.38 8.00 4.58
C VAL A 86 2.88 9.33 3.98
N GLU A 87 3.93 9.92 4.54
CA GLU A 87 4.50 11.19 4.09
C GLU A 87 5.34 11.04 2.81
N LYS A 88 6.21 10.02 2.71
CA LYS A 88 7.07 9.74 1.54
C LYS A 88 6.30 9.16 0.35
N GLY A 89 5.08 8.68 0.56
CA GLY A 89 4.18 8.26 -0.53
C GLY A 89 3.54 9.42 -1.30
N SER A 90 3.90 10.69 -1.00
CA SER A 90 3.49 11.95 -1.65
C SER A 90 4.42 12.38 -2.77
#